data_AF-A0A974UYB2-F1
#
_entry.id   AF-A0A974UYB2-F1
#
_cell.length_a   1.000
_cell.length_b   1.000
_cell.length_c   1.000
_cell.angle_alpha   90.00
_cell.angle_beta   90.00
_cell.angle_gamma   90.00
#
_symmetry.space_group_name_H-M   'P 1'
#
loop_
_entity.id
_entity.type
_entity.pdbx_description
1 polymer ?
#
loop_
_entity_poly.entity_id
_entity_poly.type
_entity_poly.pdbx_seq_one_letter_code
_entity_poly.pdbx_strand_id
1 'polypeptide(L)'
;MNEILTCVLCGRRGVRDFEPADALSRRCVNRDACQRRVDEAAMERPFLPGSAESAAAAEPDAALAGIAREVEGLRKATETIPTLFKQVEDLARVVQDLAANIAARPAEGNAAMSWLVMPDDLQLTREVLDELCGWLREVFLRYADAAGALPECWLWHPDVVEELLWLMRVWIAAYQDEDASAGRAGDWHDRYRPGVVKRIKQATGNCSLENHQDGGSHYRPAPTVPLTDAVDQVAAWWATAREVAAPEPTAEQLSAAHVAQAEQRRNGSGRR
;
A
#
# COMPACT_ATOMS: atom_id res chain seq x y z
N MET A 1 15.66 -0.81 32.03
CA MET A 1 14.75 -0.11 32.97
C MET A 1 13.35 -0.63 32.70
N ASN A 2 12.78 -1.44 33.59
CA ASN A 2 11.42 -1.98 33.43
C ASN A 2 10.42 -0.88 33.78
N GLU A 3 9.72 -0.36 32.77
CA GLU A 3 8.67 0.63 32.95
C GLU A 3 7.46 -0.04 33.60
N ILE A 4 7.13 0.37 34.84
CA ILE A 4 5.95 -0.15 35.54
C ILE A 4 4.73 0.54 34.95
N LEU A 5 4.07 -0.12 33.99
CA LEU A 5 2.85 0.38 33.39
C LEU A 5 1.64 0.14 34.31
N THR A 6 0.75 1.13 34.33
CA THR A 6 -0.47 1.15 35.14
C THR A 6 -1.68 1.10 34.22
N CYS A 7 -2.66 0.25 34.54
CA CYS A 7 -3.91 0.19 33.78
C CYS A 7 -4.69 1.50 33.89
N VAL A 8 -5.10 2.09 32.77
CA VAL A 8 -5.84 3.38 32.76
C VAL A 8 -7.28 3.27 33.27
N LEU A 9 -7.85 2.07 33.32
CA LEU A 9 -9.21 1.85 33.80
C LEU A 9 -9.26 1.54 35.31
N CYS A 10 -8.47 0.56 35.77
CA CYS A 10 -8.53 0.09 37.17
C CYS A 10 -7.33 0.48 38.04
N GLY A 11 -6.33 1.19 37.50
CA GLY A 11 -5.17 1.68 38.28
C GLY A 11 -4.17 0.60 38.73
N ARG A 12 -4.29 -0.65 38.26
CA ARG A 12 -3.39 -1.75 38.65
C ARG A 12 -1.98 -1.55 38.10
N ARG A 13 -0.96 -1.55 38.98
CA ARG A 13 0.47 -1.59 38.63
C ARG A 13 0.92 -3.03 38.37
N GLY A 14 1.85 -3.21 37.42
CA GLY A 14 2.56 -4.48 37.23
C GLY A 14 1.84 -5.50 36.35
N VAL A 15 1.07 -5.04 35.36
CA VAL A 15 0.52 -5.94 34.32
C VAL A 15 1.71 -6.44 33.49
N ARG A 16 2.09 -7.71 33.68
CA ARG A 16 2.97 -8.41 32.74
C ARG A 16 2.07 -8.93 31.62
N ASP A 17 2.52 -8.72 30.39
CA ASP A 17 1.89 -9.16 29.15
C ASP A 17 0.70 -8.29 28.72
N PHE A 18 0.98 -7.26 27.93
CA PHE A 18 -0.01 -6.63 27.06
C PHE A 18 0.00 -7.39 25.72
N GLU A 19 -1.16 -7.77 25.18
CA GLU A 19 -1.23 -8.14 23.77
C GLU A 19 -0.84 -6.93 22.89
N PRO A 20 -0.24 -7.13 21.70
CA PRO A 20 0.22 -6.02 20.85
C PRO A 20 -0.88 -5.00 20.51
N ALA A 21 -2.14 -5.43 20.48
CA ALA A 21 -3.30 -4.56 20.24
C ALA A 21 -3.67 -3.66 21.44
N ASP A 22 -3.26 -4.02 22.66
CA ASP A 22 -3.62 -3.33 23.91
C ASP A 22 -2.45 -2.54 24.54
N ALA A 23 -1.25 -2.63 23.97
CA ALA A 23 -0.08 -1.88 24.45
C ALA A 23 -0.26 -0.35 24.34
N LEU A 24 -1.01 0.13 23.35
CA LEU A 24 -1.36 1.56 23.20
C LEU A 24 -2.50 1.97 24.14
N SER A 25 -3.39 1.05 24.51
CA SER A 25 -4.57 1.36 25.33
C SER A 25 -4.29 1.32 26.84
N ARG A 26 -3.15 0.72 27.26
CA ARG A 26 -2.77 0.50 28.67
C ARG A 26 -3.92 -0.12 29.47
N ARG A 27 -4.61 -1.12 28.91
CA ARG A 27 -5.73 -1.82 29.57
C ARG A 27 -5.30 -3.20 30.05
N CYS A 28 -5.99 -3.72 31.06
CA CYS A 28 -5.76 -5.09 31.51
C CYS A 28 -6.27 -6.09 30.45
N VAL A 29 -5.50 -7.15 30.19
CA VAL A 29 -5.87 -8.25 29.28
C VAL A 29 -7.17 -8.94 29.72
N ASN A 30 -7.37 -9.12 31.03
CA ASN A 30 -8.62 -9.67 31.56
C ASN A 30 -9.64 -8.56 31.81
N ARG A 31 -10.56 -8.38 30.84
CA ARG A 31 -11.61 -7.34 30.88
C ARG A 31 -12.56 -7.52 32.06
N ASP A 32 -12.99 -8.74 32.37
CA ASP A 32 -13.93 -9.01 33.45
C ASP A 32 -13.32 -8.72 34.83
N ALA A 33 -12.05 -9.08 35.02
CA ALA A 33 -11.32 -8.75 36.24
C ALA A 33 -11.03 -7.24 36.36
N CYS A 34 -10.85 -6.54 35.23
CA CYS A 34 -10.69 -5.09 35.21
C CYS A 34 -12.00 -4.40 35.61
N GLN A 35 -13.13 -4.82 35.04
CA GLN A 35 -14.43 -4.23 35.31
C GLN A 35 -14.86 -4.44 36.76
N ARG A 36 -14.72 -5.65 37.31
CA ARG A 36 -15.01 -5.90 38.73
C ARG A 36 -14.25 -4.97 39.67
N ARG A 37 -12.98 -4.66 39.37
CA ARG A 37 -12.20 -3.72 40.19
C ARG A 37 -12.63 -2.28 40.05
N VAL A 38 -13.10 -1.87 38.87
CA VAL A 38 -13.70 -0.55 38.68
C VAL A 38 -14.99 -0.46 39.50
N ASP A 39 -15.80 -1.51 39.48
CA ASP A 39 -17.05 -1.57 40.22
C ASP A 39 -16.80 -1.62 41.74
N GLU A 40 -15.81 -2.39 42.20
CA GLU A 40 -15.35 -2.41 43.59
C GLU A 40 -14.81 -1.05 44.02
N ALA A 41 -13.98 -0.39 43.21
CA ALA A 41 -13.48 0.96 43.51
C ALA A 41 -14.58 2.03 43.50
N ALA A 42 -15.65 1.83 42.71
CA ALA A 42 -16.83 2.68 42.73
C ALA A 42 -17.67 2.46 44.00
N MET A 43 -17.70 1.23 44.53
CA MET A 43 -18.37 0.87 45.78
C MET A 43 -17.56 1.24 47.03
N GLU A 44 -16.23 1.19 46.97
CA GLU A 44 -15.32 1.54 48.06
C GLU A 44 -15.05 3.04 48.18
N ARG A 45 -15.58 3.88 47.28
CA ARG A 45 -15.53 5.34 47.49
C ARG A 45 -16.27 5.68 48.79
N PRO A 46 -15.55 6.08 49.85
CA PRO A 46 -16.22 6.55 51.05
C PRO A 46 -16.94 7.84 50.64
N PHE A 47 -18.24 7.90 50.93
CA PHE A 47 -18.89 9.19 51.10
C PHE A 47 -18.09 9.93 52.16
N LEU A 48 -17.23 10.87 51.75
CA LEU A 48 -16.51 11.73 52.67
C LEU A 48 -17.59 12.59 53.38
N PRO A 49 -17.82 12.44 54.69
CA PRO A 49 -18.50 13.49 55.42
C PRO A 49 -17.54 14.67 55.39
N GLY A 50 -17.99 15.78 54.80
CA GLY A 50 -17.28 17.04 54.85
C GLY A 50 -16.87 17.33 56.29
N SER A 51 -15.59 17.65 56.48
CA SER A 51 -15.00 18.13 57.72
C SER A 51 -15.89 19.21 58.33
N ALA A 52 -16.56 18.84 59.42
CA ALA A 52 -17.20 19.79 60.30
C ALA A 52 -16.12 20.50 61.11
N GLU A 53 -15.70 21.67 60.62
CA GLU A 53 -15.25 22.72 61.52
C GLU A 53 -15.70 24.09 60.99
N SER A 54 -16.68 24.62 61.70
CA SER A 54 -17.16 26.00 61.74
C SER A 54 -17.74 26.61 60.46
N ALA A 55 -19.03 26.37 60.24
CA ALA A 55 -19.91 27.40 59.70
C ALA A 55 -21.11 27.55 60.64
N ALA A 56 -21.13 28.68 61.34
CA ALA A 56 -22.35 29.25 61.89
C ALA A 56 -23.49 29.10 60.87
N ALA A 57 -24.67 28.68 61.36
CA ALA A 57 -25.97 28.72 60.68
C ALA A 57 -25.89 29.20 59.21
N ALA A 58 -25.47 28.32 58.30
CA ALA A 58 -25.68 28.57 56.89
C ALA A 58 -27.18 28.41 56.68
N GLU A 59 -27.87 29.54 56.55
CA GLU A 59 -29.28 29.57 56.20
C GLU A 59 -29.55 28.63 55.01
N PRO A 60 -30.73 28.01 54.92
CA PRO A 60 -31.13 27.17 53.79
C PRO A 60 -30.86 27.82 52.42
N ASP A 61 -30.79 29.16 52.37
CA ASP A 61 -30.40 29.96 51.21
C ASP A 61 -28.99 29.69 50.68
N ALA A 62 -28.00 29.36 51.53
CA ALA A 62 -26.63 29.10 51.07
C ALA A 62 -26.50 27.74 50.35
N ALA A 63 -27.22 26.72 50.83
CA ALA A 63 -27.29 25.41 50.19
C ALA A 63 -28.10 25.47 48.88
N LEU A 64 -29.23 26.19 48.89
CA LEU A 64 -30.02 26.47 47.69
C LEU A 64 -29.22 27.26 46.64
N ALA A 65 -28.40 28.23 47.06
CA ALA A 65 -27.49 28.95 46.16
C ALA A 65 -26.35 28.09 45.61
N GLY A 66 -25.95 27.01 46.31
CA GLY A 66 -25.03 26.00 45.80
C GLY A 66 -25.66 25.17 44.68
N ILE A 67 -26.86 24.62 44.94
CA ILE A 67 -27.61 23.83 43.97
C ILE A 67 -27.98 24.67 42.74
N ALA A 68 -28.39 25.93 42.92
CA ALA A 68 -28.70 26.83 41.81
C ALA A 68 -27.50 27.05 40.87
N ARG A 69 -26.28 27.11 41.42
CA ARG A 69 -25.06 27.22 40.61
C ARG A 69 -24.71 25.92 39.89
N GLU A 70 -24.92 24.76 40.52
CA GLU A 70 -24.74 23.46 39.85
C GLU A 70 -25.76 23.24 38.73
N VAL A 71 -27.03 23.60 38.96
CA VAL A 71 -28.09 23.54 37.94
C VAL A 71 -27.78 24.48 36.78
N GLU A 72 -27.30 25.69 37.04
CA GLU A 72 -26.88 26.62 35.99
C GLU A 72 -25.65 26.10 35.22
N GLY A 73 -24.70 25.46 35.92
CA GLY A 73 -23.55 24.80 35.30
C GLY A 73 -23.95 23.64 34.40
N LEU A 74 -24.86 22.78 34.87
CA LEU A 74 -25.42 21.66 34.10
C LEU A 74 -26.25 22.15 32.92
N ARG A 75 -27.01 23.23 33.09
CA ARG A 75 -27.79 23.85 32.02
C ARG A 75 -26.87 24.37 30.92
N LYS A 76 -25.82 25.11 31.26
CA LYS A 76 -24.81 25.58 30.28
C LYS A 76 -24.10 24.44 29.57
N ALA A 77 -23.74 23.37 30.29
CA ALA A 77 -23.16 22.19 29.68
C ALA A 77 -24.13 21.50 28.71
N THR A 78 -25.41 21.42 29.08
CA THR A 78 -26.48 20.85 28.24
C THR A 78 -26.74 21.72 27.00
N GLU A 79 -26.64 23.04 27.11
CA GLU A 79 -26.75 23.97 25.99
C GLU A 79 -25.58 23.82 24.98
N THR A 80 -24.48 23.18 25.38
CA THR A 80 -23.33 22.92 24.48
C THR A 80 -23.51 21.65 23.64
N ILE A 81 -24.38 20.74 24.07
CA ILE A 81 -24.63 19.44 23.43
C ILE A 81 -25.16 19.57 21.98
N PRO A 82 -26.12 20.46 21.66
CA PRO A 82 -26.59 20.65 20.29
C PRO A 82 -25.48 21.10 19.33
N THR A 83 -24.56 21.94 19.80
CA THR A 83 -23.42 22.40 19.01
C THR A 83 -22.47 21.26 18.69
N LEU A 84 -22.20 20.37 19.66
CA LEU A 84 -21.38 19.18 19.45
C LEU A 84 -22.04 18.19 18.48
N PHE A 85 -23.36 17.98 18.59
CA PHE A 85 -24.09 17.15 17.64
C PHE A 85 -23.99 17.70 16.21
N LYS A 86 -24.15 19.01 16.04
CA LYS A 86 -23.97 19.66 14.73
C LYS A 86 -22.56 19.48 14.18
N GLN A 87 -21.53 19.59 15.02
CA GLN A 87 -20.14 19.36 14.60
C GLN A 87 -19.89 17.91 14.18
N VAL A 88 -20.51 16.94 14.86
CA VAL A 88 -20.45 15.52 14.46
C VAL A 88 -21.18 15.27 13.14
N GLU A 89 -22.33 15.90 12.92
CA GLU A 89 -23.07 15.83 11.65
C GLU A 89 -22.30 16.49 10.49
N ASP A 90 -21.69 17.65 10.73
CA ASP A 90 -20.83 18.33 9.76
C ASP A 90 -19.61 17.48 9.42
N LEU A 91 -18.95 16.87 10.41
CA LEU A 91 -17.84 15.95 10.18
C LEU A 91 -18.28 14.69 9.43
N ALA A 92 -19.42 14.10 9.80
CA ALA A 92 -19.96 12.93 9.11
C ALA A 92 -20.24 13.25 7.63
N ARG A 93 -20.76 14.45 7.34
CA ARG A 93 -20.97 14.92 5.96
C ARG A 93 -19.65 15.10 5.22
N VAL A 94 -18.65 15.74 5.83
CA VAL A 94 -17.30 15.87 5.21
C VAL A 94 -16.68 14.50 4.93
N VAL A 95 -16.83 13.54 5.84
CA VAL A 95 -16.35 12.16 5.64
C VAL A 95 -17.12 11.46 4.52
N GLN A 96 -18.45 11.62 4.44
CA GLN A 96 -19.27 11.06 3.37
C GLN A 96 -18.93 11.69 2.01
N ASP A 97 -18.76 13.02 1.96
CA ASP A 97 -18.37 13.74 0.75
C ASP A 97 -16.96 13.32 0.30
N LEU A 98 -16.03 13.12 1.23
CA LEU A 98 -14.69 12.62 0.91
C LEU A 98 -14.74 11.18 0.39
N ALA A 99 -15.51 10.30 1.04
CA ALA A 99 -15.69 8.92 0.61
C ALA A 99 -16.34 8.84 -0.78
N ALA A 100 -17.36 9.67 -1.03
CA ALA A 100 -18.02 9.78 -2.32
C ALA A 100 -17.06 10.32 -3.39
N ASN A 101 -16.23 11.31 -3.07
CA ASN A 101 -15.22 11.82 -4.00
C ASN A 101 -14.14 10.78 -4.31
N ILE A 102 -13.74 9.95 -3.34
CA ILE A 102 -12.81 8.84 -3.58
C ILE A 102 -13.46 7.78 -4.49
N ALA A 103 -14.72 7.43 -4.25
CA ALA A 103 -15.47 6.45 -5.04
C ALA A 103 -15.86 6.95 -6.44
N ALA A 104 -16.09 8.27 -6.60
CA ALA A 104 -16.49 8.90 -7.85
C ALA A 104 -15.30 9.30 -8.74
N ARG A 105 -14.06 9.21 -8.23
CA ARG A 105 -12.91 9.22 -9.14
C ARG A 105 -13.13 8.06 -10.11
N PRO A 106 -13.14 8.30 -11.44
CA PRO A 106 -13.11 7.21 -12.38
C PRO A 106 -12.01 6.26 -11.95
N ALA A 107 -12.21 4.96 -12.12
CA ALA A 107 -11.15 3.97 -11.96
C ALA A 107 -10.08 4.17 -13.06
N GLU A 108 -9.41 5.33 -13.05
CA GLU A 108 -8.14 5.58 -13.69
C GLU A 108 -7.07 4.62 -13.14
N GLY A 109 -7.35 3.99 -11.99
CA GLY A 109 -6.48 3.05 -11.29
C GLY A 109 -6.44 1.61 -11.81
N ASN A 110 -7.09 1.26 -12.93
CA ASN A 110 -7.00 -0.10 -13.48
C ASN A 110 -6.34 -0.19 -14.87
N ALA A 111 -5.82 0.93 -15.40
CA ALA A 111 -4.82 0.81 -16.44
C ALA A 111 -3.56 0.27 -15.76
N ALA A 112 -3.19 -0.98 -16.05
CA ALA A 112 -1.95 -1.56 -15.56
C ALA A 112 -0.80 -0.63 -15.99
N MET A 113 -0.25 0.10 -15.03
CA MET A 113 0.91 0.95 -15.26
C MET A 113 2.06 0.05 -15.70
N SER A 114 2.64 0.35 -16.86
CA SER A 114 3.77 -0.39 -17.41
C SER A 114 5.05 0.43 -17.21
N TRP A 115 6.02 -0.18 -16.54
CA TRP A 115 7.37 0.32 -16.35
C TRP A 115 8.03 0.70 -17.68
N LEU A 116 7.77 -0.07 -18.74
CA LEU A 116 8.38 0.11 -20.05
C LEU A 116 7.93 1.36 -20.81
N VAL A 117 6.82 1.97 -20.39
CA VAL A 117 6.28 3.21 -20.97
C VAL A 117 6.03 4.27 -19.91
N MET A 118 6.80 4.23 -18.81
CA MET A 118 6.72 5.23 -17.76
C MET A 118 7.03 6.63 -18.32
N PRO A 119 6.30 7.67 -17.87
CA PRO A 119 6.65 9.04 -18.19
C PRO A 119 8.06 9.36 -17.70
N ASP A 120 8.73 10.31 -18.38
CA ASP A 120 10.02 10.87 -17.97
C ASP A 120 9.89 11.79 -16.73
N ASP A 121 9.35 11.23 -15.65
CA ASP A 121 9.13 11.87 -14.36
C ASP A 121 9.85 11.08 -13.26
N LEU A 122 10.92 11.67 -12.73
CA LEU A 122 11.75 11.07 -11.69
C LEU A 122 10.97 10.81 -10.40
N GLN A 123 10.06 11.71 -10.03
CA GLN A 123 9.35 11.61 -8.77
C GLN A 123 8.33 10.46 -8.84
N LEU A 124 7.56 10.42 -9.92
CA LEU A 124 6.62 9.33 -10.19
C LEU A 124 7.36 7.97 -10.26
N THR A 125 8.49 7.92 -10.97
CA THR A 125 9.30 6.71 -11.10
C THR A 125 9.80 6.20 -9.74
N ARG A 126 10.24 7.10 -8.86
CA ARG A 126 10.66 6.75 -7.50
C ARG A 126 9.51 6.20 -6.65
N GLU A 127 8.35 6.85 -6.70
CA GLU A 127 7.16 6.42 -5.94
C GLU A 127 6.74 5.00 -6.32
N VAL A 128 6.76 4.67 -7.61
CA VAL A 128 6.45 3.32 -8.11
C VAL A 128 7.48 2.29 -7.63
N LEU A 129 8.78 2.62 -7.67
CA LEU A 129 9.81 1.70 -7.19
C LEU A 129 9.75 1.52 -5.68
N ASP A 130 9.44 2.56 -4.91
CA ASP A 130 9.28 2.49 -3.46
C ASP A 130 8.07 1.62 -3.08
N GLU A 131 6.94 1.78 -3.77
CA GLU A 131 5.76 0.91 -3.62
C GLU A 131 6.13 -0.56 -3.90
N LEU A 132 6.80 -0.80 -5.03
CA LEU A 132 7.23 -2.13 -5.42
C LEU A 132 8.20 -2.74 -4.40
N CYS A 133 9.17 -1.98 -3.90
CA CYS A 133 10.12 -2.45 -2.89
C CYS A 133 9.43 -2.79 -1.56
N GLY A 134 8.42 -2.02 -1.17
CA GLY A 134 7.55 -2.32 -0.03
C GLY A 134 6.83 -3.65 -0.22
N TRP A 135 6.18 -3.84 -1.36
CA TRP A 135 5.47 -5.08 -1.67
C TRP A 135 6.40 -6.30 -1.77
N LEU A 136 7.58 -6.15 -2.39
CA LEU A 136 8.56 -7.22 -2.48
C LEU A 136 8.96 -7.72 -1.09
N ARG A 137 9.18 -6.80 -0.15
CA ARG A 137 9.51 -7.12 1.24
C ARG A 137 8.37 -7.83 1.97
N GLU A 138 7.16 -7.32 1.84
CA GLU A 138 6.02 -7.83 2.62
C GLU A 138 5.39 -9.09 2.05
N VAL A 139 5.48 -9.29 0.73
CA VAL A 139 4.79 -10.40 0.04
C VAL A 139 5.79 -11.30 -0.68
N PHE A 140 6.50 -10.78 -1.70
CA PHE A 140 7.27 -11.62 -2.61
C PHE A 140 8.40 -12.39 -1.91
N LEU A 141 9.17 -11.74 -1.04
CA LEU A 141 10.31 -12.31 -0.32
C LEU A 141 9.92 -13.19 0.87
N ARG A 142 8.62 -13.32 1.18
CA ARG A 142 8.13 -14.24 2.22
C ARG A 142 8.09 -15.70 1.77
N TYR A 143 8.22 -15.96 0.48
CA TYR A 143 8.27 -17.31 -0.07
C TYR A 143 9.71 -17.83 -0.06
N ALA A 144 9.90 -19.11 0.29
CA ALA A 144 11.22 -19.70 0.49
C ALA A 144 12.12 -19.68 -0.77
N ASP A 145 11.52 -19.74 -1.96
CA ASP A 145 12.22 -19.70 -3.25
C ASP A 145 12.58 -18.28 -3.72
N ALA A 146 12.05 -17.24 -3.07
CA ALA A 146 12.12 -15.86 -3.55
C ALA A 146 13.54 -15.28 -3.52
N ALA A 147 14.33 -15.61 -2.50
CA ALA A 147 15.72 -15.16 -2.39
C ALA A 147 16.60 -15.68 -3.54
N GLY A 148 16.29 -16.87 -4.07
CA GLY A 148 16.95 -17.42 -5.27
C GLY A 148 16.28 -17.03 -6.58
N ALA A 149 15.16 -16.30 -6.53
CA ALA A 149 14.42 -15.84 -7.70
C ALA A 149 14.68 -14.37 -8.04
N LEU A 150 14.98 -13.53 -7.05
CA LEU A 150 15.25 -12.11 -7.25
C LEU A 150 16.78 -11.85 -7.27
N PRO A 151 17.39 -11.62 -8.43
CA PRO A 151 18.81 -11.32 -8.52
C PRO A 151 19.12 -9.91 -7.99
N GLU A 152 20.34 -9.68 -7.53
CA GLU A 152 20.80 -8.36 -7.04
C GLU A 152 20.71 -7.26 -8.12
N CYS A 153 20.83 -7.63 -9.39
CA CYS A 153 20.82 -6.72 -10.52
C CYS A 153 19.41 -6.42 -11.06
N TRP A 154 18.33 -6.85 -10.37
CA TRP A 154 16.96 -6.76 -10.89
C TRP A 154 16.53 -5.37 -11.35
N LEU A 155 16.99 -4.28 -10.69
CA LEU A 155 16.70 -2.90 -11.08
C LEU A 155 17.33 -2.48 -12.42
N TRP A 156 18.39 -3.16 -12.87
CA TRP A 156 19.03 -2.92 -14.15
C TRP A 156 18.39 -3.71 -15.30
N HIS A 157 17.34 -4.47 -15.01
CA HIS A 157 16.59 -5.25 -15.98
C HIS A 157 15.15 -4.69 -16.08
N PRO A 158 14.86 -3.78 -17.04
CA PRO A 158 13.54 -3.15 -17.15
C PRO A 158 12.40 -4.15 -17.34
N ASP A 159 12.66 -5.27 -18.02
CA ASP A 159 11.72 -6.39 -18.17
C ASP A 159 11.45 -7.10 -16.84
N VAL A 160 12.45 -7.23 -15.97
CA VAL A 160 12.26 -7.77 -14.62
C VAL A 160 11.42 -6.83 -13.75
N VAL A 161 11.67 -5.51 -13.83
CA VAL A 161 10.86 -4.52 -13.09
C VAL A 161 9.40 -4.57 -13.57
N GLU A 162 9.16 -4.62 -14.89
CA GLU A 162 7.82 -4.78 -15.47
C GLU A 162 7.10 -6.03 -14.94
N GLU A 163 7.77 -7.18 -14.97
CA GLU A 163 7.21 -8.46 -14.53
C GLU A 163 6.84 -8.46 -13.05
N LEU A 164 7.67 -7.84 -12.20
CA LEU A 164 7.41 -7.69 -10.77
C LEU A 164 6.27 -6.71 -10.49
N LEU A 165 6.23 -5.58 -11.20
CA LEU A 165 5.17 -4.59 -11.06
C LEU A 165 3.81 -5.18 -11.47
N TRP A 166 3.77 -5.90 -12.60
CA TRP A 166 2.59 -6.64 -13.03
C TRP A 166 2.16 -7.67 -11.98
N LEU A 167 3.11 -8.48 -11.46
CA LEU A 167 2.80 -9.50 -10.46
C LEU A 167 2.21 -8.90 -9.17
N MET A 168 2.74 -7.74 -8.75
CA MET A 168 2.22 -6.97 -7.62
C MET A 168 0.78 -6.54 -7.87
N ARG A 169 0.49 -5.95 -9.04
CA ARG A 169 -0.88 -5.49 -9.37
C ARG A 169 -1.87 -6.66 -9.43
N VAL A 170 -1.47 -7.81 -9.97
CA VAL A 170 -2.33 -9.01 -9.95
C VAL A 170 -2.52 -9.56 -8.54
N TRP A 171 -1.53 -9.43 -7.66
CA TRP A 171 -1.69 -9.79 -6.24
C TRP A 171 -2.71 -8.87 -5.54
N ILE A 172 -2.60 -7.55 -5.74
CA ILE A 172 -3.55 -6.57 -5.20
C ILE A 172 -4.96 -6.90 -5.69
N ALA A 173 -5.13 -7.16 -6.99
CA ALA A 173 -6.42 -7.54 -7.57
C ALA A 173 -7.00 -8.88 -7.05
N ALA A 174 -6.14 -9.78 -6.58
CA ALA A 174 -6.55 -11.05 -6.02
C ALA A 174 -6.95 -10.97 -4.54
N TYR A 175 -6.41 -10.00 -3.79
CA TYR A 175 -6.51 -9.94 -2.33
C TYR A 175 -7.15 -8.67 -1.75
N GLN A 176 -7.21 -7.57 -2.50
CA GLN A 176 -7.58 -6.24 -1.98
C GLN A 176 -8.64 -5.52 -2.80
N ASP A 177 -8.79 -5.83 -4.08
CA ASP A 177 -9.84 -5.24 -4.93
C ASP A 177 -11.25 -5.69 -4.52
N GLU A 178 -12.28 -4.93 -4.93
CA GLU A 178 -13.69 -5.24 -4.66
C GLU A 178 -14.09 -6.64 -5.16
N ASP A 179 -13.52 -7.07 -6.28
CA ASP A 179 -13.74 -8.39 -6.89
C ASP A 179 -12.72 -9.46 -6.43
N ALA A 180 -11.98 -9.23 -5.34
CA ALA A 180 -11.03 -10.19 -4.79
C ALA A 180 -11.71 -11.54 -4.49
N SER A 181 -11.02 -12.64 -4.80
CA SER A 181 -11.57 -13.98 -4.61
C SER A 181 -10.50 -15.03 -4.40
N ALA A 182 -10.87 -16.12 -3.71
CA ALA A 182 -9.99 -17.27 -3.54
C ALA A 182 -9.54 -17.89 -4.87
N GLY A 183 -10.36 -17.81 -5.92
CA GLY A 183 -10.00 -18.25 -7.27
C GLY A 183 -8.85 -17.44 -7.85
N ARG A 184 -8.93 -16.10 -7.79
CA ARG A 184 -7.85 -15.20 -8.25
C ARG A 184 -6.57 -15.37 -7.44
N ALA A 185 -6.71 -15.58 -6.13
CA ALA A 185 -5.57 -15.92 -5.28
C ALA A 185 -4.94 -17.25 -5.70
N GLY A 186 -5.75 -18.28 -5.97
CA GLY A 186 -5.31 -19.56 -6.49
C GLY A 186 -4.53 -19.43 -7.80
N ASP A 187 -5.05 -18.68 -8.77
CA ASP A 187 -4.36 -18.39 -10.05
C ASP A 187 -3.03 -17.67 -9.83
N TRP A 188 -2.97 -16.75 -8.86
CA TRP A 188 -1.74 -16.05 -8.53
C TRP A 188 -0.65 -17.00 -8.02
N HIS A 189 -1.00 -17.94 -7.15
CA HIS A 189 -0.07 -18.93 -6.60
C HIS A 189 0.37 -19.98 -7.63
N ASP A 190 -0.57 -20.47 -8.44
CA ASP A 190 -0.32 -21.61 -9.33
C ASP A 190 0.26 -21.18 -10.69
N ARG A 191 -0.18 -20.03 -11.22
CA ARG A 191 0.14 -19.59 -12.58
C ARG A 191 1.04 -18.37 -12.63
N TYR A 192 0.66 -17.29 -11.95
CA TYR A 192 1.27 -15.98 -12.18
C TYR A 192 2.64 -15.86 -11.51
N ARG A 193 2.73 -16.13 -10.20
CA ARG A 193 4.01 -16.06 -9.49
C ARG A 193 5.04 -17.05 -10.05
N PRO A 194 4.74 -18.34 -10.25
CA PRO A 194 5.72 -19.27 -10.82
C PRO A 194 6.15 -18.89 -12.24
N GLY A 195 5.21 -18.37 -13.05
CA GLY A 195 5.49 -17.86 -14.39
C GLY A 195 6.48 -16.69 -14.40
N VAL A 196 6.28 -15.72 -13.51
CA VAL A 196 7.17 -14.55 -13.34
C VAL A 196 8.54 -14.98 -12.84
N VAL A 197 8.61 -15.82 -11.79
CA VAL A 197 9.89 -16.34 -11.28
C VAL A 197 10.69 -17.04 -12.38
N LYS A 198 10.03 -17.82 -13.23
CA LYS A 198 10.67 -18.46 -14.39
C LYS A 198 11.22 -17.44 -15.38
N ARG A 199 10.45 -16.41 -15.75
CA ARG A 199 10.88 -15.37 -16.69
C ARG A 199 12.01 -14.51 -16.13
N ILE A 200 11.98 -14.16 -14.84
CA ILE A 200 13.08 -13.45 -14.18
C ILE A 200 14.38 -14.25 -14.28
N LYS A 201 14.34 -15.55 -13.95
CA LYS A 201 15.51 -16.43 -14.06
C LYS A 201 16.03 -16.53 -15.50
N GLN A 202 15.14 -16.55 -16.48
CA GLN A 202 15.52 -16.57 -17.90
C GLN A 202 16.11 -15.23 -18.38
N ALA A 203 15.57 -14.11 -17.90
CA ALA A 203 16.02 -12.76 -18.26
C ALA A 203 17.38 -12.42 -17.65
N THR A 204 17.61 -12.89 -16.43
CA THR A 204 18.80 -12.54 -15.64
C THR A 204 19.89 -13.60 -15.67
N GLY A 205 19.58 -14.88 -15.89
CA GLY A 205 20.59 -15.94 -16.09
C GLY A 205 21.75 -15.89 -15.09
N ASN A 206 22.98 -15.81 -15.59
CA ASN A 206 24.21 -15.63 -14.81
C ASN A 206 24.65 -14.16 -14.70
N CYS A 207 23.73 -13.21 -14.85
CA CYS A 207 24.05 -11.79 -14.75
C CYS A 207 24.36 -11.42 -13.30
N SER A 208 25.52 -10.80 -13.09
CA SER A 208 25.88 -10.18 -11.80
C SER A 208 25.78 -8.66 -11.89
N LEU A 209 25.86 -7.98 -10.75
CA LEU A 209 25.79 -6.51 -10.74
C LEU A 209 26.95 -5.86 -11.52
N GLU A 210 28.14 -6.48 -11.54
CA GLU A 210 29.34 -5.96 -12.22
C GLU A 210 29.17 -5.88 -13.74
N ASN A 211 28.30 -6.72 -14.32
CA ASN A 211 27.99 -6.71 -15.75
C ASN A 211 27.35 -5.40 -16.24
N HIS A 212 26.81 -4.60 -15.31
CA HIS A 212 26.11 -3.33 -15.57
C HIS A 212 26.98 -2.09 -15.38
N GLN A 213 28.27 -2.26 -15.12
CA GLN A 213 29.22 -1.15 -15.09
C GLN A 213 29.45 -0.57 -16.49
N ASP A 214 29.97 0.65 -16.56
CA ASP A 214 30.38 1.25 -17.83
C ASP A 214 31.47 0.40 -18.50
N GLY A 215 31.31 0.11 -19.79
CA GLY A 215 32.13 -0.88 -20.51
C GLY A 215 31.85 -2.35 -20.18
N GLY A 216 30.90 -2.63 -19.28
CA GLY A 216 30.43 -3.98 -18.97
C GLY A 216 29.67 -4.63 -20.14
N SER A 217 29.56 -5.96 -20.12
CA SER A 217 28.97 -6.74 -21.20
C SER A 217 27.46 -6.56 -21.38
N HIS A 218 26.77 -5.99 -20.38
CA HIS A 218 25.32 -5.84 -20.34
C HIS A 218 24.82 -4.37 -20.31
N TYR A 219 25.70 -3.36 -20.28
CA TYR A 219 25.31 -1.96 -20.47
C TYR A 219 24.82 -1.73 -21.91
N ARG A 220 23.50 -1.46 -22.12
CA ARG A 220 22.92 -1.27 -23.47
C ARG A 220 21.74 -0.29 -23.51
N PRO A 221 21.70 0.61 -24.52
CA PRO A 221 20.51 1.39 -24.80
C PRO A 221 19.39 0.51 -25.41
N ALA A 222 18.16 1.04 -25.41
CA ALA A 222 17.02 0.38 -26.03
C ALA A 222 17.27 0.16 -27.54
N PRO A 223 16.95 -1.02 -28.09
CA PRO A 223 17.07 -1.26 -29.52
C PRO A 223 16.07 -0.39 -30.29
N THR A 224 16.46 0.06 -31.47
CA THR A 224 15.52 0.72 -32.40
C THR A 224 14.67 -0.34 -33.11
N VAL A 225 13.45 0.04 -33.48
CA VAL A 225 12.58 -0.82 -34.28
C VAL A 225 13.18 -0.91 -35.70
N PRO A 226 13.50 -2.11 -36.21
CA PRO A 226 14.05 -2.25 -37.55
C PRO A 226 12.96 -2.03 -38.62
N LEU A 227 13.37 -1.54 -39.79
CA LEU A 227 12.53 -1.42 -41.00
C LEU A 227 11.25 -0.57 -40.83
N THR A 228 11.31 0.50 -40.02
CA THR A 228 10.17 1.42 -39.85
C THR A 228 9.79 2.15 -41.14
N ASP A 229 10.70 2.22 -42.11
CA ASP A 229 10.47 2.76 -43.46
C ASP A 229 9.54 1.89 -44.32
N ALA A 230 9.39 0.59 -44.01
CA ALA A 230 8.49 -0.32 -44.70
C ALA A 230 7.02 -0.19 -44.25
N VAL A 231 6.75 0.57 -43.18
CA VAL A 231 5.42 0.62 -42.54
C VAL A 231 4.34 1.04 -43.52
N ASP A 232 4.54 2.13 -44.27
CA ASP A 232 3.53 2.64 -45.19
C ASP A 232 3.25 1.67 -46.34
N GLN A 233 4.29 1.02 -46.86
CA GLN A 233 4.18 0.02 -47.94
C GLN A 233 3.35 -1.20 -47.48
N VAL A 234 3.66 -1.73 -46.30
CA VAL A 234 2.96 -2.90 -45.74
C VAL A 234 1.54 -2.54 -45.32
N ALA A 235 1.33 -1.37 -44.71
CA ALA A 235 0.02 -0.88 -44.30
C ALA A 235 -0.92 -0.69 -45.51
N ALA A 236 -0.43 -0.07 -46.59
CA ALA A 236 -1.19 0.12 -47.82
C ALA A 236 -1.57 -1.22 -48.45
N TRP A 237 -0.64 -2.18 -48.52
CA TRP A 237 -0.92 -3.52 -49.03
C TRP A 237 -1.96 -4.24 -48.18
N TRP A 238 -1.80 -4.26 -46.85
CA TRP A 238 -2.75 -4.93 -45.95
C TRP A 238 -4.17 -4.35 -46.07
N ALA A 239 -4.27 -3.03 -46.16
CA ALA A 239 -5.55 -2.33 -46.21
C ALA A 239 -6.29 -2.56 -47.54
N THR A 240 -5.57 -2.66 -48.66
CA THR A 240 -6.18 -2.56 -50.00
C THR A 240 -5.94 -3.76 -50.91
N ALA A 241 -4.94 -4.59 -50.61
CA ALA A 241 -4.42 -5.61 -51.53
C ALA A 241 -4.02 -6.93 -50.82
N ARG A 242 -4.48 -7.19 -49.58
CA ARG A 242 -4.05 -8.36 -48.78
C ARG A 242 -4.32 -9.73 -49.41
N GLU A 243 -5.26 -9.81 -50.37
CA GLU A 243 -5.59 -11.06 -51.06
C GLU A 243 -4.64 -11.36 -52.23
N VAL A 244 -3.74 -10.43 -52.58
CA VAL A 244 -2.64 -10.66 -53.53
C VAL A 244 -1.30 -10.78 -52.81
N ALA A 245 -0.27 -11.26 -53.51
CA ALA A 245 1.06 -11.42 -52.94
C ALA A 245 1.58 -10.12 -52.30
N ALA A 246 2.23 -10.26 -51.14
CA ALA A 246 2.83 -9.14 -50.43
C ALA A 246 3.95 -8.48 -51.26
N PRO A 247 4.16 -7.16 -51.11
CA PRO A 247 5.26 -6.48 -51.78
C PRO A 247 6.60 -7.08 -51.35
N GLU A 248 7.50 -7.28 -52.30
CA GLU A 248 8.86 -7.75 -52.02
C GLU A 248 9.66 -6.66 -51.28
N PRO A 249 10.50 -7.04 -50.30
CA PRO A 249 11.42 -6.10 -49.66
C PRO A 249 12.39 -5.49 -50.67
N THR A 250 12.66 -4.20 -50.55
CA THR A 250 13.67 -3.53 -51.38
C THR A 250 15.08 -3.98 -51.01
N ALA A 251 16.04 -3.80 -51.91
CA ALA A 251 17.45 -4.10 -51.61
C ALA A 251 17.97 -3.30 -50.41
N GLU A 252 17.49 -2.07 -50.23
CA GLU A 252 17.81 -1.20 -49.09
C GLU A 252 17.25 -1.78 -47.78
N GLN A 253 15.99 -2.23 -47.78
CA GLN A 253 15.38 -2.88 -46.63
C GLN A 253 16.10 -4.19 -46.27
N LEU A 254 16.48 -5.02 -47.25
CA LEU A 254 17.26 -6.23 -47.00
C LEU A 254 18.63 -5.92 -46.39
N SER A 255 19.30 -4.86 -46.88
CA SER A 255 20.57 -4.39 -46.31
C SER A 255 20.41 -3.90 -44.87
N ALA A 256 19.40 -3.05 -44.60
CA ALA A 256 19.08 -2.54 -43.27
C ALA A 256 18.74 -3.69 -42.29
N ALA A 257 18.00 -4.69 -42.75
CA ALA A 257 17.68 -5.89 -41.96
C ALA A 257 18.93 -6.67 -41.55
N HIS A 258 19.91 -6.83 -42.46
CA HIS A 258 21.17 -7.50 -42.14
C HIS A 258 22.00 -6.73 -41.11
N VAL A 259 22.04 -5.39 -41.21
CA VAL A 259 22.72 -4.53 -40.22
C VAL A 259 22.08 -4.69 -38.84
N ALA A 260 20.75 -4.55 -38.76
CA ALA A 260 20.01 -4.72 -37.50
C ALA A 260 20.20 -6.13 -36.90
N GLN A 261 20.21 -7.18 -37.73
CA GLN A 261 20.47 -8.55 -37.28
C GLN A 261 21.89 -8.71 -36.72
N ALA A 262 22.89 -8.09 -37.34
CA ALA A 262 24.27 -8.13 -36.85
C ALA A 262 24.39 -7.43 -35.48
N GLU A 263 23.73 -6.29 -35.30
CA GLU A 263 23.66 -5.58 -34.01
C GLU A 263 22.94 -6.41 -32.95
N GLN A 264 21.79 -7.01 -33.29
CA GLN A 264 21.05 -7.89 -32.40
C GLN A 264 21.86 -9.12 -32.00
N ARG A 265 22.69 -9.69 -32.88
CA ARG A 265 23.56 -10.83 -32.52
C ARG A 265 24.68 -10.40 -31.58
N ARG A 266 25.29 -9.23 -31.81
CA ARG A 266 26.29 -8.66 -30.89
C ARG A 266 25.68 -8.45 -29.49
N ASN A 267 24.43 -8.00 -29.44
CA ASN A 267 23.70 -7.85 -28.19
C ASN A 267 23.29 -9.24 -27.60
N GLY A 268 22.68 -10.12 -28.37
CA GLY A 268 22.18 -11.43 -27.91
C GLY A 268 23.27 -12.40 -27.45
N SER A 269 24.51 -12.26 -27.92
CA SER A 269 25.62 -13.17 -27.63
C SER A 269 26.07 -13.19 -26.15
N GLY A 270 25.63 -12.25 -25.32
CA GLY A 270 25.91 -12.24 -23.87
C GLY A 270 24.98 -13.10 -23.01
N ARG A 271 24.00 -13.80 -23.61
CA ARG A 271 22.98 -14.61 -22.89
C ARG A 271 23.29 -16.12 -22.81
N ARG A 272 24.56 -16.55 -22.88
CA ARG A 272 24.93 -17.96 -22.71
C ARG A 272 25.56 -18.22 -21.36
#